data_AF-A0A9P6KAN7-F1
#
_entry.id   AF-A0A9P6KAN7-F1
#
_cell.length_a   1.000
_cell.length_b   1.000
_cell.length_c   1.000
_cell.angle_alpha   90.00
_cell.angle_beta   90.00
_cell.angle_gamma   90.00
#
_symmetry.space_group_name_H-M   'P 1'
#
loop_
_entity.id
_entity.type
_entity.pdbx_description
1 polymer ?
#
loop_
_entity_poly.entity_id
_entity_poly.type
_entity_poly.pdbx_seq_one_letter_code
_entity_poly.pdbx_strand_id
1 'polypeptide(L)'
;IGSIHQGKMSVAAYSNEFRRYMRLIPKLDEDSALFSYMQGLDLVTSTQVRLKQSTNLDEAVFQATVMHSMRHRPLAYSGSTQI
;
A
#
# COMPACT_ATOMS: atom_id res chain seq x y z
N ILE A 1 10.90 1.40 -18.13
CA ILE A 1 9.59 1.81 -17.56
C ILE A 1 9.88 2.23 -16.13
N GLY A 2 9.74 3.52 -15.79
CA GLY A 2 10.11 4.04 -14.46
C GLY A 2 9.08 3.58 -13.42
N SER A 3 9.50 2.75 -12.47
CA SER A 3 8.64 2.26 -11.41
C SER A 3 8.36 3.37 -10.38
N ILE A 4 7.08 3.68 -10.17
CA ILE A 4 6.65 4.57 -9.09
C ILE A 4 6.80 3.79 -7.79
N HIS A 5 7.54 4.37 -6.85
CA HIS A 5 7.73 3.80 -5.51
C HIS A 5 7.10 4.70 -4.46
N GLN A 6 6.57 4.11 -3.40
CA GLN A 6 5.96 4.81 -2.28
C GLN A 6 6.94 5.79 -1.63
N GLY A 7 8.18 5.35 -1.35
CA GLY A 7 9.20 6.19 -0.73
C GLY A 7 8.70 6.82 0.58
N LYS A 8 8.67 8.17 0.62
CA LYS A 8 8.16 8.94 1.77
C LYS A 8 6.65 9.24 1.70
N MET A 9 5.96 8.82 0.65
CA MET A 9 4.53 9.06 0.49
C MET A 9 3.71 8.17 1.43
N SER A 10 2.56 8.67 1.86
CA SER A 10 1.55 7.81 2.47
C SER A 10 1.06 6.78 1.45
N VAL A 11 0.56 5.63 1.93
CA VAL A 11 -0.01 4.61 1.04
C VAL A 11 -1.12 5.21 0.17
N ALA A 12 -2.01 6.04 0.75
CA ALA A 12 -3.08 6.68 0.00
C ALA A 12 -2.58 7.58 -1.14
N ALA A 13 -1.53 8.39 -0.90
CA ALA A 13 -0.93 9.23 -1.93
C ALA A 13 -0.29 8.38 -3.03
N TYR A 14 0.46 7.34 -2.64
CA TYR A 14 1.06 6.39 -3.56
C TYR A 14 0.01 5.68 -4.44
N SER A 15 -1.07 5.14 -3.86
CA SER A 15 -2.12 4.46 -4.61
C SER A 15 -2.81 5.37 -5.62
N ASN A 16 -3.02 6.65 -5.27
CA ASN A 16 -3.60 7.63 -6.18
C ASN A 16 -2.67 7.95 -7.37
N GLU A 17 -1.38 8.14 -7.10
CA GLU A 17 -0.39 8.35 -8.17
C GLU A 17 -0.22 7.10 -9.05
N PHE A 18 -0.24 5.91 -8.46
CA PHE A 18 -0.19 4.65 -9.21
C PHE A 18 -1.40 4.50 -10.14
N ARG A 19 -2.62 4.81 -9.67
CA ARG A 19 -3.82 4.79 -10.52
C ARG A 19 -3.76 5.83 -11.63
N ARG A 20 -3.17 7.01 -11.39
CA ARG A 20 -2.93 8.01 -12.45
C ARG A 20 -1.98 7.47 -13.51
N TYR A 21 -0.89 6.85 -13.07
CA TYR A 21 0.09 6.23 -13.96
C TYR A 21 -0.50 5.11 -14.81
N MET A 22 -1.35 4.26 -14.24
CA MET A 22 -2.06 3.23 -15.01
C MET A 22 -2.92 3.81 -16.13
N ARG A 23 -3.55 4.97 -15.93
CA ARG A 23 -4.33 5.64 -16.98
C ARG A 23 -3.47 6.13 -18.15
N LEU A 24 -2.18 6.35 -17.92
CA LEU A 24 -1.22 6.80 -18.94
C LEU A 24 -0.59 5.61 -19.70
N ILE A 25 -0.75 4.38 -19.21
CA ILE A 25 -0.25 3.17 -19.87
C ILE A 25 -1.44 2.40 -20.46
N PRO A 26 -1.79 2.65 -21.73
CA PRO A 26 -2.78 1.83 -22.40
C PRO A 26 -2.25 0.39 -22.49
N LYS A 27 -3.05 -0.58 -21.99
CA LYS A 27 -2.80 -2.05 -22.00
C LYS A 27 -1.94 -2.64 -20.87
N LEU A 28 -1.83 -2.01 -19.70
CA LEU A 28 -1.30 -2.71 -18.54
C LEU A 28 -2.31 -3.78 -18.09
N ASP A 29 -1.91 -5.05 -18.09
CA ASP A 29 -2.73 -6.15 -17.57
C ASP A 29 -2.84 -6.06 -16.04
N GLU A 30 -3.93 -6.61 -15.50
CA GLU A 30 -4.23 -6.52 -14.07
C GLU A 30 -3.18 -7.19 -13.18
N ASP A 31 -2.59 -8.31 -13.64
CA ASP A 31 -1.55 -9.03 -12.90
C ASP A 31 -0.26 -8.21 -12.83
N SER A 32 0.17 -7.62 -13.95
CA SER A 32 1.32 -6.70 -13.99
C SER A 32 1.07 -5.44 -13.17
N ALA A 33 -0.16 -4.92 -13.16
CA ALA A 33 -0.53 -3.77 -12.35
C ALA A 33 -0.44 -4.10 -10.86
N LEU A 34 -1.01 -5.22 -10.44
CA LEU A 34 -0.93 -5.73 -9.08
C LEU A 34 0.52 -5.97 -8.65
N PHE A 35 1.30 -6.65 -9.49
CA PHE A 35 2.71 -6.91 -9.23
C PHE A 35 3.52 -5.62 -9.08
N SER A 36 3.34 -4.68 -10.00
CA SER A 36 4.03 -3.38 -9.99
C SER A 36 3.64 -2.54 -8.78
N TYR A 37 2.37 -2.54 -8.40
CA TYR A 37 1.89 -1.87 -7.19
C TYR A 37 2.54 -2.44 -5.94
N MET A 38 2.55 -3.77 -5.80
CA MET A 38 3.17 -4.43 -4.65
C MET A 38 4.69 -4.20 -4.60
N GLN A 39 5.38 -4.18 -5.74
CA GLN A 39 6.81 -3.85 -5.78
C GLN A 39 7.11 -2.40 -5.41
N GLY A 40 6.21 -1.47 -5.71
CA GLY A 40 6.41 -0.06 -5.40
C GLY A 40 6.13 0.32 -3.93
N LEU A 41 5.42 -0.50 -3.16
CA LEU A 41 5.19 -0.28 -1.73
C LEU A 41 6.50 -0.33 -0.90
N ASP A 42 6.50 0.32 0.27
CA ASP A 42 7.55 0.10 1.29
C ASP A 42 7.70 -1.39 1.59
N LEU A 43 8.93 -1.84 1.84
CA LEU A 43 9.26 -3.26 1.98
C LEU A 43 8.34 -3.98 2.97
N VAL A 44 8.12 -3.37 4.15
CA VAL A 44 7.29 -3.97 5.21
C VAL A 44 5.84 -4.12 4.75
N THR A 45 5.28 -3.06 4.14
CA THR A 45 3.90 -3.08 3.66
C THR A 45 3.74 -4.05 2.48
N SER A 46 4.71 -4.09 1.56
CA SER A 46 4.74 -5.05 0.45
C SER A 46 4.72 -6.49 0.93
N THR A 47 5.58 -6.85 1.90
CA THR A 47 5.63 -8.19 2.47
C THR A 47 4.29 -8.58 3.10
N GLN A 48 3.66 -7.68 3.86
CA GLN A 48 2.37 -7.96 4.49
C GLN A 48 1.24 -8.17 3.48
N VAL A 49 1.17 -7.34 2.44
CA VAL A 49 0.17 -7.48 1.37
C VAL A 49 0.36 -8.81 0.63
N ARG A 50 1.60 -9.21 0.34
CA ARG A 50 1.91 -10.51 -0.28
C ARG A 50 1.50 -11.70 0.59
N LEU A 51 1.73 -11.62 1.90
CA LEU A 51 1.30 -12.66 2.85
C LEU A 51 -0.22 -12.81 2.90
N LYS A 52 -0.97 -11.73 2.65
CA LYS A 52 -2.43 -11.74 2.57
C LYS A 52 -2.98 -12.25 1.23
N GLN A 53 -2.12 -12.59 0.27
CA GLN A 53 -2.48 -13.16 -1.02
C GLN A 53 -3.54 -12.34 -1.78
N SER A 54 -3.38 -11.01 -1.82
CA SER A 54 -4.26 -10.15 -2.62
C SER A 54 -4.28 -10.60 -4.08
N THR A 55 -5.49 -10.78 -4.63
CA THR A 55 -5.71 -11.32 -5.98
C THR A 55 -5.94 -10.23 -7.02
N ASN A 56 -6.23 -9.00 -6.59
CA ASN A 56 -6.46 -7.85 -7.44
C ASN A 56 -5.90 -6.57 -6.79
N LEU A 57 -5.84 -5.50 -7.59
CA LEU A 57 -5.25 -4.23 -7.18
C LEU A 57 -6.01 -3.56 -6.04
N ASP A 58 -7.34 -3.61 -6.04
CA ASP A 58 -8.16 -2.95 -5.02
C ASP A 58 -8.01 -3.63 -3.65
N GLU A 59 -7.94 -4.97 -3.61
CA GLU A 59 -7.57 -5.72 -2.42
C GLU A 59 -6.17 -5.32 -1.91
N ALA A 60 -5.19 -5.24 -2.81
CA ALA A 60 -3.83 -4.85 -2.43
C ALA A 60 -3.79 -3.42 -1.86
N VAL A 61 -4.54 -2.48 -2.44
CA VAL A 61 -4.67 -1.10 -1.93
C VAL A 61 -5.34 -1.08 -0.55
N PHE A 62 -6.42 -1.83 -0.38
CA PHE A 62 -7.11 -1.94 0.90
C PHE A 62 -6.18 -2.51 1.99
N GLN A 63 -5.52 -3.64 1.72
CA GLN A 63 -4.59 -4.27 2.66
C GLN A 63 -3.41 -3.36 2.99
N ALA A 64 -2.81 -2.71 1.99
CA ALA A 64 -1.72 -1.76 2.22
C ALA A 64 -2.16 -0.61 3.14
N THR A 65 -3.38 -0.11 2.96
CA THR A 65 -3.95 0.97 3.76
C THR A 65 -4.18 0.54 5.21
N VAL A 66 -4.73 -0.66 5.42
CA VAL A 66 -4.94 -1.24 6.76
C VAL A 66 -3.61 -1.49 7.47
N MET A 67 -2.61 -2.05 6.78
CA MET A 67 -1.29 -2.30 7.38
C MET A 67 -0.57 -1.00 7.75
N HIS A 68 -0.67 0.03 6.92
CA HIS A 68 -0.09 1.33 7.20
C HIS A 68 -0.78 2.01 8.40
N SER A 69 -2.10 1.93 8.51
CA SER A 69 -2.83 2.50 9.66
C SER A 69 -2.54 1.76 10.97
N MET A 70 -2.31 0.44 10.94
CA MET A 70 -1.85 -0.32 12.11
C MET A 70 -0.44 0.08 12.56
N ARG A 71 0.46 0.37 11.62
CA ARG A 71 1.84 0.81 11.92
C ARG A 71 1.93 2.23 12.46
N HIS A 72 1.03 3.12 12.02
CA HIS A 72 1.01 4.54 12.41
C HIS A 72 -0.03 4.87 13.49
N ARG A 73 -0.70 3.88 14.06
CA ARG A 73 -1.48 4.09 15.27
C ARG A 73 -0.48 4.42 16.38
N PRO A 74 -0.52 5.63 16.98
CA PRO A 74 0.16 5.80 18.24
C PRO A 74 -0.46 4.76 19.17
N LEU A 75 0.38 3.95 19.81
CA LEU A 75 -0.05 3.28 21.03
C LEU A 75 -0.43 4.41 21.98
N ALA A 76 -1.72 4.77 22.00
CA ALA A 76 -2.25 5.60 23.05
C ALA A 76 -1.93 4.83 24.33
N TYR A 77 -0.93 5.34 25.03
CA TYR A 77 -0.52 4.88 26.33
C TYR A 77 -1.79 4.85 27.17
N SER A 78 -2.28 3.65 27.52
CA SER A 78 -3.25 3.47 28.59
C SER A 78 -2.52 3.66 29.92
N GLY A 79 -1.95 4.86 30.10
CA GLY A 79 -1.46 5.37 31.36
C GLY A 79 -2.60 6.12 32.02
N SER A 80 -3.40 5.42 32.81
CA SER A 80 -4.16 6.04 33.90
C SER A 80 -4.36 5.01 34.98
N THR A 81 -3.33 4.85 35.81
CA THR A 81 -3.50 4.69 37.25
C THR A 81 -4.32 5.89 37.79
N GLN A 82 -5.11 5.61 38.83
CA GLN A 82 -6.02 6.46 39.65
C GLN A 82 -7.47 6.00 39.42
N ILE A 83 -8.18 5.40 40.39
CA ILE A 83 -8.21 5.58 41.85
C ILE A 83 -8.30 4.20 42.53
#